data_AF-A0A6V7TW25-F1
#
_entry.id   AF-A0A6V7TW25-F1
#
_cell.length_a   1.000
_cell.length_b   1.000
_cell.length_c   1.000
_cell.angle_alpha   90.00
_cell.angle_beta   90.00
_cell.angle_gamma   90.00
#
_symmetry.space_group_name_H-M   'P 1'
#
loop_
_entity.id
_entity.type
_entity.pdbx_description
1 polymer ?
#
loop_
_entity_poly.entity_id
_entity_poly.type
_entity_poly.pdbx_seq_one_letter_code
_entity_poly.pdbx_strand_id
1 'polypeptide(L)'
;MSTTDDLEEFTTLIYNPHELLTVQSKNKCAIVSGKYGYFHYGQNSFDDSGWGCAYRSFQSVCSWLKLQGYINKNIPSHREIQQCLVDICDKPSNFVGSKKWIGSLELSFCLQNMFNITSKILTSKSGSDLAEHARALIFHLRMVVLLL
;
A
#
# COMPACT_ATOMS: atom_id res chain seq x y z
N MET A 1 1.89 23.92 16.79
CA MET A 1 2.67 23.96 15.54
C MET A 1 2.10 22.89 14.63
N SER A 2 1.62 23.34 13.47
CA SER A 2 1.06 22.65 12.30
C SER A 2 0.11 21.45 12.52
N THR A 3 -1.20 21.72 12.49
CA THR A 3 -2.24 20.73 12.15
C THR A 3 -2.82 20.99 10.75
N THR A 4 -2.30 22.00 10.05
CA THR A 4 -2.81 22.48 8.76
C THR A 4 -2.00 21.99 7.57
N ASP A 5 -0.71 21.64 7.73
CA ASP A 5 0.11 21.15 6.61
C ASP A 5 -0.23 19.70 6.22
N ASP A 6 -0.62 18.84 7.16
CA ASP A 6 -0.86 17.41 6.90
C ASP A 6 -2.11 17.15 6.03
N LEU A 7 -3.02 18.13 5.91
CA LEU A 7 -4.25 18.02 5.12
C LEU A 7 -4.10 18.61 3.71
N GLU A 8 -3.06 19.40 3.44
CA GLU A 8 -2.85 19.99 2.11
C GLU A 8 -2.19 19.03 1.12
N GLU A 9 -1.46 18.01 1.60
CA GLU A 9 -0.61 17.16 0.75
C GLU A 9 -1.38 16.30 -0.27
N PHE A 10 -2.70 16.16 -0.12
CA PHE A 10 -3.54 15.28 -0.94
C PHE A 10 -4.92 15.85 -1.30
N THR A 11 -5.06 17.18 -1.41
CA THR A 11 -6.36 17.83 -1.72
C THR A 11 -6.99 17.36 -3.05
N THR A 12 -6.22 16.79 -3.96
CA THR A 12 -6.69 16.23 -5.24
C THR A 12 -6.76 14.69 -5.27
N LEU A 13 -6.60 14.02 -4.13
CA LEU A 13 -6.56 12.57 -4.07
C LEU A 13 -7.95 11.96 -4.27
N ILE A 14 -8.05 11.00 -5.18
CA ILE A 14 -9.28 10.25 -5.42
C ILE A 14 -9.42 9.20 -4.32
N TYR A 15 -10.57 9.18 -3.64
CA TYR A 15 -10.88 8.18 -2.63
C TYR A 15 -11.82 7.13 -3.18
N ASN A 16 -11.61 5.88 -2.77
CA ASN A 16 -12.46 4.72 -3.11
C ASN A 16 -12.89 4.68 -4.59
N PRO A 17 -11.96 4.77 -5.56
CA PRO A 17 -12.31 4.81 -6.99
C PRO A 17 -13.12 3.60 -7.45
N HIS A 18 -13.01 2.47 -6.74
CA HIS A 18 -13.77 1.26 -7.02
C HIS A 18 -15.28 1.41 -6.81
N GLU A 19 -15.74 2.37 -6.00
CA GLU A 19 -17.17 2.63 -5.76
C GLU A 19 -17.87 3.23 -6.99
N LEU A 20 -17.09 3.80 -7.92
CA LEU A 20 -17.60 4.34 -9.18
C LEU A 20 -17.78 3.27 -10.26
N LEU A 21 -17.43 2.01 -9.96
CA LEU A 21 -17.51 0.91 -10.91
C LEU A 21 -18.85 0.17 -10.79
N THR A 22 -19.53 -0.01 -11.92
CA THR A 22 -20.70 -0.90 -12.01
C THR A 22 -20.23 -2.35 -12.15
N VAL A 23 -20.24 -3.12 -11.07
CA VAL A 23 -19.85 -4.54 -11.08
C VAL A 23 -21.10 -5.43 -10.92
N GLN A 24 -21.36 -6.27 -11.92
CA GLN A 24 -22.35 -7.35 -11.83
C GLN A 24 -21.65 -8.67 -11.47
N SER A 25 -21.58 -9.00 -10.17
CA SER A 25 -20.96 -10.25 -9.75
C SER A 25 -21.91 -11.43 -9.95
N LYS A 26 -21.52 -12.41 -10.78
CA LYS A 26 -22.24 -13.70 -10.92
C LYS A 26 -21.95 -14.70 -9.79
N ASN A 27 -20.92 -14.43 -8.99
CA ASN A 27 -20.41 -15.30 -7.92
C ASN A 27 -20.23 -14.51 -6.62
N LYS A 28 -19.86 -15.21 -5.54
CA LYS A 28 -19.53 -14.59 -4.24
C LYS A 28 -18.43 -13.54 -4.40
N CYS A 29 -18.76 -12.30 -4.05
CA CYS A 29 -17.86 -11.16 -4.08
C CYS A 29 -17.54 -10.66 -2.64
N ALA A 30 -16.38 -10.05 -2.49
CA ALA A 30 -15.98 -9.28 -1.32
C ALA A 30 -15.14 -8.09 -1.82
N ILE A 31 -15.33 -6.93 -1.20
CA ILE A 31 -14.60 -5.70 -1.48
C ILE A 31 -14.01 -5.19 -0.17
N VAL A 32 -13.01 -4.31 -0.26
CA VAL A 32 -12.45 -3.66 0.92
C VAL A 32 -13.52 -2.86 1.66
N SER A 33 -13.51 -2.91 2.99
CA SER A 33 -14.34 -2.04 3.83
C SER A 33 -13.51 -0.84 4.30
N GLY A 34 -14.10 0.35 4.32
CA GLY A 34 -13.44 1.58 4.74
C GLY A 34 -12.93 2.43 3.57
N LYS A 35 -12.25 3.53 3.92
CA LYS A 35 -11.79 4.56 2.97
C LYS A 35 -10.29 4.42 2.71
N TYR A 36 -9.88 4.51 1.46
CA TYR A 36 -8.49 4.60 1.03
C TYR A 36 -8.32 5.60 -0.11
N GLY A 37 -7.15 6.21 -0.20
CA GLY A 37 -6.76 7.10 -1.29
C GLY A 37 -6.06 6.34 -2.41
N TYR A 38 -6.24 6.80 -3.64
CA TYR A 38 -5.63 6.21 -4.83
C TYR A 38 -4.29 6.86 -5.15
N PHE A 39 -3.20 6.17 -4.80
CA PHE A 39 -1.84 6.62 -5.11
C PHE A 39 -1.37 6.03 -6.43
N HIS A 40 -0.77 6.86 -7.28
CA HIS A 40 -0.33 6.47 -8.62
C HIS A 40 0.92 7.24 -9.06
N TYR A 41 1.49 6.85 -10.20
CA TYR A 41 2.69 7.47 -10.76
C TYR A 41 2.52 8.97 -10.99
N GLY A 42 3.61 9.71 -10.79
CA GLY A 42 3.67 11.15 -11.10
C GLY A 42 3.01 12.06 -10.05
N GLN A 43 2.44 11.51 -8.98
CA GLN A 43 1.91 12.32 -7.88
C GLN A 43 3.03 13.07 -7.15
N ASN A 44 2.68 14.25 -6.61
CA ASN A 44 3.58 15.16 -5.90
C ASN A 44 4.79 15.58 -6.74
N SER A 45 4.60 15.73 -8.07
CA SER A 45 5.66 16.09 -9.03
C SER A 45 6.88 15.16 -8.99
N PHE A 46 6.68 13.90 -8.60
CA PHE A 46 7.75 12.91 -8.48
C PHE A 46 7.67 11.89 -9.62
N ASP A 47 8.72 11.82 -10.46
CA ASP A 47 8.82 10.85 -11.56
C ASP A 47 9.28 9.47 -11.06
N ASP A 48 8.29 8.64 -10.75
CA ASP A 48 8.48 7.24 -10.37
C ASP A 48 8.08 6.24 -11.48
N SER A 49 8.03 6.71 -12.72
CA SER A 49 7.67 5.92 -13.89
C SER A 49 8.60 4.72 -14.06
N GLY A 50 8.01 3.52 -14.08
CA GLY A 50 8.73 2.26 -14.33
C GLY A 50 9.38 1.61 -13.10
N TRP A 51 9.33 2.23 -11.91
CA TRP A 51 9.94 1.66 -10.70
C TRP A 51 9.14 1.87 -9.40
N GLY A 52 8.19 2.82 -9.42
CA GLY A 52 7.43 3.24 -8.24
C GLY A 52 6.21 2.40 -7.85
N CYS A 53 5.81 1.39 -8.65
CA CYS A 53 4.49 0.75 -8.48
C CYS A 53 4.25 0.23 -7.06
N ALA A 54 5.21 -0.51 -6.50
CA ALA A 54 5.10 -1.06 -5.17
C ALA A 54 5.03 0.03 -4.09
N TYR A 55 5.76 1.14 -4.27
CA TYR A 55 5.69 2.29 -3.37
C TYR A 55 4.30 2.94 -3.39
N ARG A 56 3.70 3.15 -4.58
CA ARG A 56 2.34 3.70 -4.70
C ARG A 56 1.27 2.75 -4.16
N SER A 57 1.41 1.45 -4.38
CA SER A 57 0.55 0.44 -3.75
C SER A 57 0.65 0.51 -2.22
N PHE A 58 1.86 0.64 -1.69
CA PHE A 58 2.09 0.78 -0.25
C PHE A 58 1.50 2.07 0.32
N GLN A 59 1.61 3.19 -0.38
CA GLN A 59 0.98 4.45 0.02
C GLN A 59 -0.55 4.32 0.07
N SER A 60 -1.15 3.60 -0.88
CA SER A 60 -2.60 3.31 -0.86
C SER A 60 -2.98 2.49 0.37
N VAL A 61 -2.20 1.46 0.72
CA VAL A 61 -2.38 0.67 1.95
C VAL A 61 -2.23 1.53 3.22
N CYS A 62 -1.18 2.35 3.30
CA CYS A 62 -0.96 3.26 4.42
C CYS A 62 -2.10 4.27 4.55
N SER A 63 -2.67 4.73 3.43
CA SER A 63 -3.80 5.65 3.44
C SER A 63 -5.05 5.02 4.04
N TRP A 64 -5.31 3.75 3.72
CA TRP A 64 -6.39 3.00 4.35
C TRP A 64 -6.17 2.91 5.85
N LEU A 65 -4.95 2.56 6.30
CA LEU A 65 -4.62 2.46 7.72
C LEU A 65 -4.81 3.77 8.47
N LYS A 66 -4.37 4.89 7.88
CA LYS A 66 -4.52 6.23 8.47
C LYS A 66 -5.99 6.63 8.55
N LEU A 67 -6.75 6.43 7.47
CA LEU A 67 -8.17 6.80 7.39
C LEU A 67 -9.07 5.95 8.29
N GLN A 68 -8.66 4.72 8.63
CA GLN A 68 -9.36 3.88 9.58
C GLN A 68 -8.88 4.09 11.04
N GLY A 69 -7.91 4.97 11.27
CA GLY A 69 -7.40 5.28 12.62
C GLY A 69 -6.44 4.23 13.20
N TYR A 70 -5.90 3.32 12.39
CA TYR A 70 -4.89 2.34 12.85
C TYR A 70 -3.51 2.97 13.03
N ILE A 71 -3.21 4.03 12.27
CA ILE A 71 -1.96 4.77 12.37
C ILE A 71 -2.22 6.27 12.42
N ASN A 72 -1.40 6.98 13.20
CA ASN A 72 -1.43 8.45 13.24
C ASN A 72 -0.36 9.07 12.33
N LYS A 73 0.66 8.28 11.94
CA LYS A 73 1.77 8.71 11.06
C LYS A 73 1.25 9.14 9.68
N ASN A 74 2.03 9.98 9.01
CA ASN A 74 1.76 10.37 7.62
C ASN A 74 2.07 9.25 6.64
N ILE A 75 1.56 9.40 5.41
CA ILE A 75 1.79 8.44 4.34
C ILE A 75 3.24 8.59 3.88
N PRO A 76 4.06 7.53 3.90
CA PRO A 76 5.48 7.69 3.67
C PRO A 76 5.81 7.94 2.20
N SER A 77 6.78 8.81 1.97
CA SER A 77 7.42 9.05 0.68
C SER A 77 8.28 7.86 0.24
N HIS A 78 8.67 7.79 -1.04
CA HIS A 78 9.60 6.77 -1.54
C HIS A 78 10.91 6.76 -0.76
N ARG A 79 11.41 7.94 -0.40
CA ARG A 79 12.66 8.08 0.34
C ARG A 79 12.56 7.51 1.76
N GLU A 80 11.44 7.73 2.45
CA GLU A 80 11.21 7.15 3.79
C GLU A 80 11.06 5.64 3.74
N ILE A 81 10.38 5.11 2.72
CA ILE A 81 10.27 3.66 2.48
C ILE A 81 11.66 3.06 2.24
N GLN A 82 12.47 3.70 1.39
CA GLN A 82 13.86 3.27 1.13
C GLN A 82 14.72 3.36 2.39
N GLN A 83 14.57 4.43 3.17
CA GLN A 83 15.31 4.63 4.41
C GLN A 83 14.97 3.52 5.42
N CYS A 84 13.68 3.18 5.57
CA CYS A 84 13.26 2.07 6.42
C CYS A 84 13.97 0.76 6.06
N LEU A 85 14.11 0.46 4.76
CA LEU A 85 14.78 -0.76 4.30
C LEU A 85 16.30 -0.75 4.54
N VAL A 86 16.93 0.43 4.51
CA VAL A 86 18.33 0.59 4.88
C VAL A 86 18.52 0.47 6.40
N ASP A 87 17.62 1.07 7.18
CA ASP A 87 17.70 1.08 8.65
C ASP A 87 17.63 -0.33 9.25
N ILE A 88 16.86 -1.22 8.62
CA ILE A 88 16.76 -2.64 9.03
C ILE A 88 17.82 -3.53 8.37
N CYS A 89 18.78 -2.94 7.65
CA CYS A 89 19.84 -3.63 6.92
C CYS A 89 19.36 -4.60 5.82
N ASP A 90 18.16 -4.43 5.27
CA ASP A 90 17.69 -5.18 4.09
C ASP A 90 18.37 -4.68 2.80
N LYS A 91 18.60 -3.37 2.71
CA LYS A 91 19.23 -2.71 1.55
C LYS A 91 20.50 -1.94 1.94
N PRO A 92 21.47 -1.78 1.01
CA PRO A 92 22.65 -0.95 1.22
C PRO A 92 22.29 0.55 1.28
N SER A 93 23.16 1.36 1.89
CA SER A 93 22.92 2.81 2.08
C SER A 93 22.67 3.59 0.78
N ASN A 94 23.26 3.18 -0.34
CA ASN A 94 23.04 3.78 -1.66
C ASN A 94 21.67 3.44 -2.28
N PHE A 95 20.81 2.69 -1.57
CA PHE A 95 19.44 2.43 -1.97
C PHE A 95 18.54 3.66 -1.80
N VAL A 96 18.79 4.48 -0.79
CA VAL A 96 18.04 5.72 -0.55
C VAL A 96 18.30 6.72 -1.67
N GLY A 97 17.22 7.24 -2.25
CA GLY A 97 17.25 8.11 -3.44
C GLY A 97 17.42 7.37 -4.76
N SER A 98 17.53 6.04 -4.75
CA SER A 98 17.62 5.25 -5.98
C SER A 98 16.26 5.11 -6.67
N LYS A 99 16.26 4.73 -7.95
CA LYS A 99 15.06 4.38 -8.73
C LYS A 99 14.81 2.86 -8.79
N LYS A 100 15.12 2.14 -7.71
CA LYS A 100 14.97 0.67 -7.66
C LYS A 100 13.56 0.27 -7.20
N TRP A 101 12.99 -0.73 -7.87
CA TRP A 101 11.73 -1.35 -7.47
C TRP A 101 11.91 -2.21 -6.21
N ILE A 102 10.80 -2.43 -5.51
CA ILE A 102 10.68 -3.31 -4.33
C ILE A 102 9.46 -4.22 -4.51
N GLY A 103 9.34 -5.29 -3.71
CA GLY A 103 8.23 -6.23 -3.77
C GLY A 103 7.46 -6.37 -2.46
N SER A 104 6.50 -7.30 -2.42
CA SER A 104 5.64 -7.54 -1.25
C SER A 104 6.43 -7.87 0.03
N LEU A 105 7.61 -8.48 -0.09
CA LEU A 105 8.47 -8.78 1.06
C LEU A 105 9.00 -7.49 1.70
N GLU A 106 9.60 -6.59 0.91
CA GLU A 106 10.05 -5.29 1.41
C GLU A 106 8.90 -4.46 1.99
N LEU A 107 7.71 -4.51 1.36
CA LEU A 107 6.53 -3.83 1.88
C LEU A 107 6.09 -4.40 3.24
N SER A 108 6.19 -5.72 3.45
CA SER A 108 5.92 -6.34 4.75
C SER A 108 6.87 -5.86 5.84
N PHE A 109 8.16 -5.68 5.51
CA PHE A 109 9.14 -5.12 6.43
C PHE A 109 8.82 -3.67 6.76
N CYS A 110 8.40 -2.87 5.77
CA CYS A 110 8.01 -1.49 6.00
C CYS A 110 6.75 -1.38 6.89
N LEU A 111 5.73 -2.22 6.69
CA LEU A 111 4.56 -2.27 7.58
C LEU A 111 4.98 -2.53 9.03
N GLN A 112 5.84 -3.54 9.23
CA GLN A 112 6.27 -3.95 10.55
C GLN A 112 7.11 -2.85 11.23
N ASN A 113 8.08 -2.27 10.54
CA ASN A 113 9.03 -1.35 11.15
C ASN A 113 8.53 0.10 11.22
N MET A 114 7.71 0.53 10.27
CA MET A 114 7.15 1.89 10.28
C MET A 114 5.91 1.99 11.18
N PHE A 115 5.10 0.94 11.27
CA PHE A 115 3.78 1.00 11.91
C PHE A 115 3.51 -0.09 12.95
N ASN A 116 4.45 -1.02 13.20
CA ASN A 116 4.24 -2.19 14.05
C ASN A 116 3.05 -3.05 13.61
N ILE A 117 2.88 -3.17 12.29
CA ILE A 117 1.80 -3.93 11.67
C ILE A 117 2.37 -5.15 10.98
N THR A 118 1.88 -6.32 11.38
CA THR A 118 2.23 -7.57 10.71
C THR A 118 1.37 -7.77 9.47
N SER A 119 1.95 -8.40 8.44
CA SER A 119 1.24 -8.79 7.22
C SER A 119 1.47 -10.25 6.91
N LYS A 120 0.50 -10.86 6.22
CA LYS A 120 0.64 -12.19 5.64
C LYS A 120 0.86 -12.07 4.14
N ILE A 121 1.88 -12.73 3.61
CA ILE A 121 2.15 -12.83 2.17
C ILE A 121 1.58 -14.14 1.64
N LEU A 122 0.80 -14.07 0.57
CA LEU A 122 0.40 -15.26 -0.20
C LEU A 122 1.27 -15.40 -1.45
N THR A 123 2.01 -16.50 -1.55
CA THR A 123 2.86 -16.79 -2.70
C THR A 123 2.16 -17.73 -3.67
N SER A 124 2.34 -17.48 -4.97
CA SER A 124 1.93 -18.37 -6.06
C SER A 124 3.15 -18.68 -6.93
N LYS A 125 3.21 -19.89 -7.49
CA LYS A 125 4.31 -20.30 -8.38
C LYS A 125 4.08 -19.81 -9.81
N SER A 126 2.83 -19.63 -10.17
CA SER A 126 2.40 -19.14 -11.47
C SER A 126 1.13 -18.29 -11.36
N GLY A 127 0.81 -17.55 -12.43
CA GLY A 127 -0.42 -16.75 -12.48
C GLY A 127 -1.71 -17.60 -12.43
N SER A 128 -1.66 -18.85 -12.91
CA SER A 128 -2.81 -19.77 -12.86
C SER A 128 -3.17 -20.20 -11.43
N ASP A 129 -2.22 -20.16 -10.50
CA ASP A 129 -2.44 -20.59 -9.12
C ASP A 129 -3.17 -19.51 -8.29
N LEU A 130 -3.37 -18.30 -8.82
CA LEU A 130 -4.02 -17.21 -8.07
C LEU A 130 -5.46 -17.55 -7.66
N ALA A 131 -6.16 -18.34 -8.48
CA ALA A 131 -7.52 -18.79 -8.18
C ALA A 131 -7.59 -19.65 -6.91
N GLU A 132 -6.50 -20.33 -6.53
CA GLU A 132 -6.42 -21.14 -5.30
C GLU A 132 -6.53 -20.26 -4.05
N HIS A 133 -6.09 -19.01 -4.14
CA HIS A 133 -6.16 -18.03 -3.04
C HIS A 133 -7.51 -17.33 -2.91
N ALA A 134 -8.46 -17.58 -3.82
CA ALA A 134 -9.75 -16.86 -3.85
C ALA A 134 -10.50 -16.90 -2.51
N ARG A 135 -10.50 -18.04 -1.81
CA ARG A 135 -11.13 -18.17 -0.49
C ARG A 135 -10.41 -17.34 0.58
N ALA A 136 -9.08 -17.31 0.54
CA ALA A 136 -8.26 -16.52 1.46
C ALA A 136 -8.47 -15.02 1.23
N LEU A 137 -8.56 -14.58 -0.03
CA LEU A 137 -8.84 -13.19 -0.39
C LEU A 137 -10.24 -12.75 0.02
N ILE A 138 -11.27 -13.58 -0.24
CA ILE A 138 -12.64 -13.30 0.22
C ILE A 138 -12.71 -13.20 1.74
N PHE A 139 -12.00 -14.10 2.45
CA PHE A 139 -11.92 -14.04 3.90
C PHE A 139 -11.23 -12.76 4.37
N HIS A 140 -10.09 -12.41 3.76
CA HIS A 140 -9.35 -11.20 4.07
C HIS A 140 -10.24 -9.96 3.94
N LEU A 141 -10.86 -9.74 2.78
CA LEU A 141 -11.66 -8.54 2.52
C LEU A 141 -12.91 -8.42 3.40
N ARG A 142 -13.36 -9.52 4.05
CA ARG A 142 -14.52 -9.51 4.96
C ARG A 142 -14.15 -9.40 6.43
N MET A 143 -13.05 -10.04 6.83
CA MET A 143 -12.76 -10.32 8.25
C MET A 143 -11.47 -9.66 8.74
N VAL A 144 -10.55 -9.30 7.84
CA VAL A 144 -9.19 -8.93 8.22
C VAL A 144 -8.77 -7.63 7.55
N VAL A 145 -8.00 -6.86 8.30
CA VAL A 145 -7.54 -5.50 7.99
C VAL A 145 -6.41 -5.48 6.94
N LEU A 146 -5.52 -6.50 6.84
CA LEU A 146 -4.41 -6.53 5.86
C LEU A 146 -3.96 -7.94 5.41
N LEU A 147 -3.70 -8.09 4.11
CA LEU A 147 -2.95 -9.18 3.45
C LEU A 147 -2.18 -8.56 2.26
N LEU A 148 -0.91 -8.93 2.07
CA LEU A 148 -0.06 -8.45 0.99
C LEU A 148 0.27 -9.54 -0.04
#